data_AF-A0A3N5JLU0-F1
#
_entry.id   AF-A0A3N5JLU0-F1
#
_cell.length_a   1.000
_cell.length_b   1.000
_cell.length_c   1.000
_cell.angle_alpha   90.00
_cell.angle_beta   90.00
_cell.angle_gamma   90.00
#
_symmetry.space_group_name_H-M   'P 1'
#
loop_
_entity.id
_entity.type
_entity.pdbx_description
1 polymer ?
#
loop_
_entity_poly.entity_id
_entity_poly.type
_entity_poly.pdbx_seq_one_letter_code
_entity_poly.pdbx_strand_id
1 'polypeptide(L)'
;MVYKVLFVTSEVTPFSKTGGLADVSGALPAALATAGCDVRIVTPFYGFIDLDQFDFPSATLLTARTIDLHGRAQPYRFRRVVLNRRHEVFFVECDPLYDRPGVYV
;
A
#
# COMPACT_ATOMS: atom_id res chain seq x y z
N MET A 1 19.40 16.47 8.85
CA MET A 1 17.97 16.25 9.14
C MET A 1 17.50 15.05 8.33
N VAL A 2 16.64 14.19 8.89
CA VAL A 2 16.03 13.07 8.16
C VAL A 2 14.64 13.50 7.71
N TYR A 3 14.34 13.46 6.41
CA TYR A 3 13.02 13.75 5.88
C TYR A 3 12.08 12.55 6.06
N LYS A 4 10.83 12.82 6.44
CA LYS A 4 9.76 11.82 6.51
C LYS A 4 8.87 11.97 5.28
N VAL A 5 8.73 10.90 4.49
CA VAL A 5 8.00 10.90 3.22
C VAL A 5 6.94 9.80 3.25
N LEU A 6 5.68 10.19 3.01
CA LEU A 6 4.58 9.26 2.78
C LEU A 6 4.26 9.26 1.27
N PHE A 7 4.59 8.17 0.60
CA PHE A 7 4.35 7.99 -0.82
C PHE A 7 3.00 7.31 -1.03
N VAL A 8 2.02 8.05 -1.56
CA VAL A 8 0.66 7.53 -1.80
C VAL A 8 0.52 7.20 -3.28
N THR A 9 0.11 5.97 -3.59
CA THR A 9 -0.01 5.49 -4.98
C THR A 9 -1.17 4.53 -5.13
N SER A 10 -1.73 4.42 -6.34
CA SER A 10 -2.70 3.38 -6.69
C SER A 10 -2.05 2.06 -7.07
N GLU A 11 -0.75 2.06 -7.40
CA GLU A 11 -0.03 0.90 -7.95
C GLU A 11 1.39 0.84 -7.40
N VAL A 12 1.87 -0.34 -7.05
CA VAL A 12 3.25 -0.56 -6.60
C VAL A 12 3.72 -1.98 -6.90
N THR A 13 4.87 -2.11 -7.54
CA THR A 13 5.51 -3.41 -7.77
C THR A 13 6.01 -4.01 -6.44
N PRO A 14 5.84 -5.32 -6.17
CA PRO A 14 5.22 -6.34 -7.02
C PRO A 14 3.71 -6.54 -6.81
N PHE A 15 3.06 -5.76 -5.93
CA PHE A 15 1.72 -6.03 -5.44
C PHE A 15 0.60 -5.67 -6.44
N SER A 16 0.68 -4.51 -7.06
CA SER A 16 -0.37 -4.01 -7.96
C SER A 16 0.28 -3.29 -9.14
N LYS A 17 0.14 -3.88 -10.34
CA LYS A 17 0.79 -3.37 -11.55
C LYS A 17 -0.08 -3.52 -12.78
N THR A 18 -0.31 -2.40 -13.45
CA THR A 18 -0.88 -2.31 -14.80
C THR A 18 0.04 -1.59 -15.78
N GLY A 19 0.97 -0.76 -15.29
CA GLY A 19 1.91 0.01 -16.11
C GLY A 19 3.09 0.60 -15.34
N GLY A 20 3.68 1.67 -15.88
CA GLY A 20 4.92 2.27 -15.36
C GLY A 20 4.78 2.97 -14.00
N LEU A 21 3.57 3.33 -13.57
CA LEU A 21 3.34 3.91 -12.25
C LEU A 21 3.79 2.97 -11.13
N ALA A 22 3.52 1.67 -11.26
CA ALA A 22 3.93 0.66 -10.28
C ALA A 22 5.46 0.59 -10.13
N ASP A 23 6.18 0.75 -11.24
CA ASP A 23 7.65 0.70 -11.27
C ASP A 23 8.26 1.93 -10.60
N VAL A 24 7.73 3.13 -10.89
CA VAL A 24 8.15 4.36 -10.21
C VAL A 24 7.84 4.27 -8.72
N SER A 25 6.65 3.79 -8.37
CA SER A 25 6.21 3.67 -6.98
C SER A 25 6.98 2.63 -6.18
N GLY A 26 7.60 1.64 -6.82
CA GLY A 26 8.54 0.74 -6.17
C GLY A 26 9.97 1.33 -6.08
N ALA A 27 10.45 1.93 -7.16
CA ALA A 27 11.85 2.35 -7.28
C ALA A 27 12.16 3.66 -6.55
N LEU A 28 11.33 4.69 -6.67
CA LEU A 28 11.59 6.02 -6.11
C LEU A 28 11.59 6.00 -4.56
N PRO A 29 10.60 5.37 -3.87
CA PRO A 29 10.65 5.25 -2.42
C PRO A 29 11.89 4.50 -1.91
N ALA A 30 12.31 3.44 -2.61
CA ALA A 30 13.52 2.70 -2.28
C ALA A 30 14.79 3.56 -2.44
N ALA A 31 14.87 4.37 -3.50
CA ALA A 31 15.97 5.31 -3.71
C ALA A 31 16.02 6.39 -2.62
N LEU A 32 14.87 6.96 -2.24
CA LEU A 32 14.77 7.94 -1.15
C LEU A 32 15.18 7.33 0.20
N ALA A 33 14.78 6.09 0.49
CA ALA A 33 15.18 5.38 1.69
C ALA A 33 16.71 5.14 1.74
N THR A 34 17.31 4.81 0.58
CA THR A 34 18.77 4.66 0.42
C THR A 34 19.50 5.99 0.64
N ALA A 35 18.91 7.10 0.21
CA ALA A 35 19.41 8.45 0.46
C ALA A 35 19.23 8.93 1.91
N GLY A 36 18.70 8.09 2.81
CA GLY A 36 18.60 8.37 4.24
C GLY A 36 17.25 8.94 4.69
N CYS A 37 16.24 8.99 3.81
CA CYS A 37 14.88 9.38 4.20
C CYS A 37 14.17 8.25 4.98
N ASP A 38 13.21 8.62 5.82
CA ASP A 38 12.22 7.70 6.40
C ASP A 38 11.01 7.69 5.46
N VAL A 39 10.86 6.62 4.68
CA VAL A 39 9.88 6.53 3.60
C VAL A 39 8.92 5.38 3.84
N ARG A 40 7.63 5.65 3.64
CA ARG A 40 6.56 4.66 3.69
C ARG A 40 5.70 4.77 2.46
N ILE A 41 5.18 3.65 1.99
CA ILE A 41 4.22 3.60 0.88
C ILE A 41 2.82 3.36 1.45
N VAL A 42 1.81 4.06 0.92
CA VAL A 42 0.40 3.74 1.13
C VAL A 42 -0.23 3.43 -0.22
N THR A 43 -0.89 2.27 -0.32
CA THR A 43 -1.53 1.79 -1.55
C THR A 43 -2.81 1.01 -1.23
N PRO A 44 -3.79 0.88 -2.13
CA PRO A 44 -4.93 0.00 -1.91
C PRO A 44 -4.55 -1.48 -1.77
N PHE A 45 -5.29 -2.20 -0.93
CA PHE A 45 -5.29 -3.66 -0.91
C PHE A 45 -6.31 -4.17 -1.92
N TYR A 46 -5.87 -4.43 -3.15
CA TYR A 46 -6.78 -4.96 -4.18
C TYR A 46 -7.08 -6.45 -3.97
N GLY A 47 -8.31 -6.87 -4.29
CA GLY A 47 -8.76 -8.25 -4.12
C GLY A 47 -7.95 -9.30 -4.90
N PHE A 48 -7.24 -8.91 -5.97
CA PHE A 48 -6.38 -9.80 -6.76
C PHE A 48 -4.97 -9.99 -6.20
N ILE A 49 -4.58 -9.28 -5.12
CA ILE A 49 -3.24 -9.43 -4.53
C ILE A 49 -3.12 -10.82 -3.91
N ASP A 50 -2.20 -11.62 -4.43
CA ASP A 50 -1.92 -12.96 -3.92
C ASP A 50 -1.20 -12.88 -2.57
N LEU A 51 -1.88 -13.33 -1.52
CA LEU A 51 -1.37 -13.34 -0.15
C LEU A 51 -0.34 -14.43 0.11
N ASP A 52 -0.32 -15.51 -0.68
CA ASP A 52 0.61 -16.63 -0.50
C ASP A 52 1.98 -16.31 -1.11
N GLN A 53 2.02 -15.41 -2.09
CA GLN A 53 3.25 -14.97 -2.75
C GLN A 53 4.11 -14.06 -1.85
N PHE A 54 3.49 -13.34 -0.92
CA PHE A 54 4.18 -12.43 -0.04
C PHE A 54 4.10 -12.99 1.37
N ASP A 55 5.23 -13.11 2.06
CA ASP A 55 5.22 -13.34 3.50
C ASP A 55 4.60 -12.09 4.15
N PHE A 56 3.26 -12.06 4.24
CA PHE A 56 2.47 -11.17 5.07
C PHE A 56 2.50 -11.79 6.46
N PRO A 57 3.59 -11.63 7.24
CA PRO A 57 3.81 -12.41 8.43
C PRO A 57 2.92 -11.73 9.46
N SER A 58 1.69 -12.21 9.61
CA SER A 58 0.65 -11.53 10.39
C SER A 58 0.55 -10.05 10.02
N ALA A 59 0.05 -9.72 8.82
CA ALA A 59 -0.33 -8.34 8.47
C ALA A 59 -1.02 -7.73 9.69
N THR A 60 -0.30 -6.87 10.42
CA THR A 60 -0.84 -6.39 11.68
C THR A 60 -2.02 -5.54 11.28
N LEU A 61 -3.22 -5.95 11.68
CA LEU A 61 -4.41 -5.16 11.44
C LEU A 61 -4.26 -3.95 12.35
N LEU A 62 -3.69 -2.88 11.81
CA LEU A 62 -3.22 -1.78 12.64
C LEU A 62 -4.40 -1.04 13.26
N THR A 63 -5.55 -1.02 12.57
CA THR A 63 -6.75 -0.30 12.98
C THR A 63 -7.89 -0.64 12.02
N ALA A 64 -9.11 -0.88 12.53
CA ALA A 64 -10.36 -0.88 11.76
C ALA A 64 -11.16 0.38 12.11
N ARG A 65 -11.61 1.12 11.07
CA ARG A 65 -12.37 2.37 11.20
C ARG A 65 -13.41 2.47 10.09
N THR A 66 -14.21 3.50 10.17
CA THR A 66 -15.16 3.90 9.13
C THR A 66 -14.81 5.32 8.70
N ILE A 67 -14.88 5.58 7.40
CA ILE A 67 -14.79 6.92 6.81
C ILE A 67 -16.07 7.21 6.04
N ASP A 68 -16.60 8.43 6.16
CA ASP A 68 -17.67 8.90 5.29
C ASP A 68 -17.07 9.32 3.94
N LEU A 69 -17.47 8.63 2.88
CA LEU A 69 -17.17 9.02 1.51
C LEU A 69 -18.49 9.28 0.78
N HIS A 70 -18.76 10.56 0.53
CA HIS A 70 -19.97 11.02 -0.19
C HIS A 70 -21.29 10.54 0.45
N GLY A 71 -21.40 10.60 1.77
CA GLY A 71 -22.58 10.18 2.53
C GLY A 71 -22.71 8.67 2.69
N ARG A 72 -21.65 7.91 2.35
CA ARG A 72 -21.59 6.46 2.54
C ARG A 72 -20.45 6.12 3.48
N ALA A 73 -20.80 5.47 4.58
CA ALA A 73 -19.85 4.88 5.51
C ALA A 73 -19.07 3.74 4.82
N GLN A 74 -17.76 3.90 4.68
CA GLN A 74 -16.86 2.87 4.15
C GLN A 74 -15.98 2.32 5.27
N PRO A 75 -16.02 1.01 5.55
CA PRO A 75 -15.09 0.38 6.47
C PRO A 75 -13.71 0.31 5.82
N TYR A 76 -12.67 0.66 6.57
CA TYR A 76 -11.31 0.44 6.11
C TYR A 76 -10.40 -0.04 7.23
N ARG A 77 -9.36 -0.78 6.85
CA ARG A 77 -8.30 -1.27 7.72
C ARG A 77 -6.95 -1.15 7.05
N PHE A 78 -5.90 -1.04 7.85
CA PHE A 78 -4.53 -1.05 7.33
C PHE A 78 -3.89 -2.41 7.54
N ARG A 79 -3.29 -2.95 6.48
CA ARG A 79 -2.31 -4.03 6.53
C ARG A 79 -0.92 -3.44 6.35
N ARG A 80 0.10 -4.09 6.91
CA ARG A 80 1.50 -3.66 6.78
C ARG A 80 2.37 -4.80 6.30
N VAL A 81 3.23 -4.51 5.33
CA VAL A 81 4.32 -5.38 4.87
C VAL A 81 5.63 -4.64 5.05
N VAL A 82 6.60 -5.30 5.68
CA VAL A 82 7.96 -4.77 5.85
C VAL A 82 8.84 -5.45 4.81
N LEU A 83 9.24 -4.71 3.77
CA LEU A 83 10.14 -5.20 2.74
C LEU A 83 11.59 -5.18 3.23
N ASN A 84 11.95 -4.18 4.04
CA ASN A 84 13.19 -4.10 4.80
C ASN A 84 13.06 -3.05 5.92
N ARG A 85 14.11 -2.85 6.73
CA ARG A 85 14.11 -1.92 7.89
C ARG A 85 13.72 -0.46 7.58
N ARG A 86 13.79 -0.03 6.33
CA ARG A 86 13.50 1.36 5.90
C ARG A 86 12.46 1.43 4.78
N HIS A 87 11.85 0.31 4.42
CA HIS A 87 10.90 0.23 3.33
C HIS A 87 9.70 -0.60 3.77
N GLU A 88 8.61 0.10 4.03
CA GLU A 88 7.37 -0.48 4.50
C GLU A 88 6.21 -0.02 3.63
N VAL A 89 5.30 -0.95 3.37
CA VAL A 89 4.08 -0.71 2.59
C VAL A 89 2.88 -0.90 3.50
N PHE A 90 2.02 0.12 3.55
CA PHE A 90 0.74 0.11 4.22
C PHE A 90 -0.35 -0.04 3.17
N PHE A 91 -1.11 -1.12 3.27
CA PHE A 91 -2.24 -1.35 2.37
C PHE A 91 -3.53 -0.86 3.01
N VAL A 92 -4.31 -0.07 2.28
CA VAL A 92 -5.67 0.31 2.63
C VAL A 92 -6.61 -0.78 2.14
N GLU A 93 -7.06 -1.62 3.06
CA GLU A 93 -8.09 -2.62 2.77
C GLU A 93 -9.46 -2.01 3.05
N CYS A 94 -10.25 -1.90 1.99
CA CYS A 94 -11.60 -1.36 2.00
C CYS A 94 -12.36 -2.15 0.93
N ASP A 95 -12.85 -3.33 1.30
CA ASP A 95 -13.45 -4.31 0.39
C ASP A 95 -14.50 -3.68 -0.56
N PRO A 96 -15.42 -2.79 -0.10
CA PRO A 96 -16.38 -2.14 -1.00
C PRO A 96 -15.77 -1.29 -2.11
N LEU A 97 -14.51 -0.85 -1.96
CA LEU A 97 -13.80 -0.03 -2.94
C LEU A 97 -12.76 -0.82 -3.72
N TYR A 98 -12.09 -1.80 -3.11
CA TYR A 98 -10.87 -2.40 -3.65
C TYR A 98 -10.93 -3.92 -3.87
N ASP A 99 -11.99 -4.61 -3.42
CA ASP A 99 -12.21 -6.01 -3.78
C ASP A 99 -12.69 -6.10 -5.24
N ARG A 100 -11.72 -6.07 -6.16
CA ARG A 100 -11.91 -6.03 -7.60
C ARG A 100 -10.86 -6.90 -8.30
N PRO A 101 -11.15 -7.38 -9.51
CA PRO A 101 -10.22 -8.20 -10.28
C PRO A 101 -9.07 -7.40 -10.94
N GLY A 102 -9.05 -6.07 -10.79
CA GLY A 102 -8.04 -5.19 -11.38
C GLY A 102 -8.10 -3.77 -10.84
N VAL A 103 -7.10 -2.96 -11.17
CA VAL A 103 -6.97 -1.55 -10.70
C VAL A 103 -7.95 -0.60 -11.41
N TYR A 104 -8.14 -0.80 -12.72
CA TYR A 104 -8.95 0.08 -13.58
C TYR A 104 -10.12 -0.66 -14.22
N VAL A 105 -10.74 -1.57 -13.46
CA VAL A 105 -11.89 -2.40 -13.89
C VAL A 105 -13.12 -2.17 -13.03
#